data_AF-A0A3D3RPU9-F1
#
_entry.id   AF-A0A3D3RPU9-F1
#
_cell.length_a   1.000
_cell.length_b   1.000
_cell.length_c   1.000
_cell.angle_alpha   90.00
_cell.angle_beta   90.00
_cell.angle_gamma   90.00
#
_symmetry.space_group_name_H-M   'P 1'
#
loop_
_entity.id
_entity.type
_entity.pdbx_description
1 polymer ?
#
loop_
_entity_poly.entity_id
_entity_poly.type
_entity_poly.pdbx_seq_one_letter_code
_entity_poly.pdbx_strand_id
1 'polypeptide(L)'
;MEQSLQELRTLLKRIELIIAQHINYVDRLKKSLRSGEAFPHKKCTECAFGKLFYSEIWPNKDQYTLEIANLLENIERLHCDFHQKAFEIESVATQEEKLKILKEVEEYSMSLLNPLLSLRGKLKRLFNEG
;
A
#
# COMPACT_ATOMS: atom_id res chain seq x y z
N MET A 1 -3.34 20.77 14.97
CA MET A 1 -4.74 20.29 14.94
C MET A 1 -5.46 20.61 13.64
N GLU A 2 -5.37 21.84 13.07
CA GLU A 2 -5.94 22.12 11.73
C GLU A 2 -5.13 21.49 10.58
N GLN A 3 -3.79 21.57 10.65
CA GLN A 3 -2.92 20.93 9.65
C GLN A 3 -3.07 19.41 9.63
N SER A 4 -3.36 18.78 10.78
CA SER A 4 -3.41 17.33 10.96
C SER A 4 -4.67 16.65 10.38
N LEU A 5 -5.55 17.41 9.75
CA LEU A 5 -6.71 16.87 9.05
C LEU A 5 -6.60 17.04 7.53
N GLN A 6 -5.71 17.92 7.06
CA GLN A 6 -5.60 18.25 5.64
C GLN A 6 -4.85 17.16 4.86
N GLU A 7 -3.84 16.55 5.46
CA GLU A 7 -3.16 15.36 4.94
C GLU A 7 -4.10 14.16 4.89
N LEU A 8 -4.96 13.97 5.90
CA LEU A 8 -5.97 12.91 5.89
C LEU A 8 -7.02 13.14 4.79
N ARG A 9 -7.43 14.39 4.54
CA ARG A 9 -8.28 14.74 3.40
C ARG A 9 -7.58 14.51 2.06
N THR A 10 -6.28 14.80 1.99
CA THR A 10 -5.45 14.52 0.80
C THR A 10 -5.34 13.03 0.54
N LEU A 11 -5.13 12.22 1.58
CA LEU A 11 -5.14 10.77 1.51
C LEU A 11 -6.49 10.25 1.00
N LEU A 12 -7.61 10.74 1.56
CA LEU A 12 -8.95 10.36 1.10
C LEU A 12 -9.15 10.60 -0.40
N LYS A 13 -8.77 11.78 -0.89
CA LYS A 13 -8.89 12.13 -2.32
C LYS A 13 -8.01 11.27 -3.24
N ARG A 14 -6.90 10.74 -2.72
CA ARG A 14 -5.92 9.97 -3.49
C ARG A 14 -6.05 8.46 -3.34
N ILE A 15 -6.86 7.98 -2.39
CA ILE A 15 -6.83 6.56 -2.00
C ILE A 15 -7.22 5.62 -3.14
N GLU A 16 -8.16 6.02 -4.00
CA GLU A 16 -8.58 5.23 -5.17
C GLU A 16 -7.47 5.14 -6.21
N LEU A 17 -6.77 6.25 -6.48
CA LEU A 17 -5.60 6.27 -7.35
C LEU A 17 -4.47 5.40 -6.80
N ILE A 18 -4.25 5.45 -5.48
CA ILE A 18 -3.25 4.62 -4.79
C ILE A 18 -3.57 3.13 -4.94
N ILE A 19 -4.84 2.74 -4.74
CA ILE A 19 -5.30 1.36 -4.93
C ILE A 19 -5.07 0.92 -6.39
N ALA A 20 -5.45 1.76 -7.36
CA ALA A 20 -5.25 1.45 -8.77
C ALA A 20 -3.75 1.30 -9.12
N GLN A 21 -2.88 2.16 -8.59
CA GLN A 21 -1.43 2.05 -8.78
C GLN A 21 -0.86 0.76 -8.18
N HIS A 22 -1.39 0.32 -7.05
CA HIS A 22 -0.98 -0.92 -6.39
C HIS A 22 -1.41 -2.16 -7.21
N ILE A 23 -2.66 -2.20 -7.69
CA ILE A 23 -3.14 -3.27 -8.58
C ILE A 23 -2.28 -3.34 -9.85
N ASN A 24 -2.02 -2.17 -10.48
CA ASN A 24 -1.17 -2.08 -11.65
C ASN A 24 0.28 -2.57 -11.39
N TYR A 25 0.80 -2.41 -10.18
CA TYR A 25 2.11 -2.95 -9.82
C TYR A 25 2.09 -4.49 -9.89
N VAL A 26 1.10 -5.13 -9.28
CA VAL A 26 0.95 -6.59 -9.27
C VAL A 26 0.79 -7.12 -10.70
N ASP A 27 -0.02 -6.48 -11.54
CA ASP A 27 -0.22 -6.90 -12.92
C ASP A 27 1.05 -6.79 -13.77
N ARG A 28 1.83 -5.72 -13.55
CA ARG A 28 3.12 -5.56 -14.24
C ARG A 28 4.15 -6.58 -13.77
N LEU A 29 4.17 -6.94 -12.48
CA LEU A 29 5.03 -7.98 -11.93
C LEU A 29 4.67 -9.36 -12.52
N LYS A 30 3.37 -9.66 -12.60
CA LYS A 30 2.90 -10.87 -13.30
C LYS A 30 3.35 -10.90 -14.75
N LYS A 31 3.29 -9.76 -15.44
CA LYS A 31 3.71 -9.65 -16.84
C LYS A 31 5.22 -9.87 -16.98
N SER A 32 6.05 -9.25 -16.15
CA SER A 32 7.51 -9.39 -16.20
C SER A 32 7.96 -10.83 -15.96
N LEU A 33 7.29 -11.53 -15.04
CA LEU A 33 7.55 -12.95 -14.81
C LEU A 33 7.21 -13.85 -16.00
N ARG A 34 6.23 -13.47 -16.84
CA ARG A 34 5.90 -14.19 -18.08
C ARG A 34 6.84 -13.84 -19.23
N SER A 35 7.25 -12.58 -19.35
CA SER A 35 8.14 -12.12 -20.42
C SER A 35 9.63 -12.36 -20.12
N GLY A 36 9.99 -12.64 -18.87
CA GLY A 36 11.38 -12.72 -18.43
C GLY A 36 12.07 -11.35 -18.35
N GLU A 37 11.31 -10.26 -18.42
CA GLU A 37 11.84 -8.90 -18.33
C GLU A 37 12.15 -8.52 -16.88
N ALA A 38 13.16 -7.68 -16.69
CA ALA A 38 13.47 -7.12 -15.38
C ALA A 38 12.30 -6.26 -14.86
N PHE A 39 11.97 -6.41 -13.57
CA PHE A 39 10.92 -5.65 -12.93
C PHE A 39 11.50 -4.60 -11.97
N PRO A 40 11.18 -3.30 -12.15
CA PRO A 40 11.69 -2.26 -11.26
C PRO A 40 10.89 -2.25 -9.94
N HIS A 41 11.33 -3.07 -8.99
CA HIS A 41 10.82 -3.07 -7.63
C HIS A 41 10.99 -1.70 -6.97
N LYS A 42 10.04 -1.36 -6.09
CA LYS A 42 10.10 -0.17 -5.24
C LYS A 42 10.08 -0.60 -3.79
N LYS A 43 10.82 0.09 -2.94
CA LYS A 43 10.65 -0.04 -1.49
C LYS A 43 9.29 0.53 -1.08
N CYS A 44 8.79 0.10 0.09
CA CYS A 44 7.53 0.63 0.62
C CYS A 44 7.58 2.15 0.89
N THR A 45 8.74 2.77 0.99
CA THR A 45 8.88 4.24 1.12
C THR A 45 8.95 4.98 -0.22
N GLU A 46 9.10 4.27 -1.35
CA GLU A 46 9.40 4.86 -2.67
C GLU A 46 8.19 4.88 -3.62
N CYS A 47 7.15 4.10 -3.33
CA CYS A 47 5.90 4.16 -4.07
C CYS A 47 5.14 5.47 -3.77
N ALA A 48 4.16 5.84 -4.61
CA ALA A 48 3.43 7.10 -4.43
C ALA A 48 2.70 7.17 -3.09
N PHE A 49 2.14 6.02 -2.65
CA PHE A 49 1.57 5.89 -1.31
C PHE A 49 2.63 6.10 -0.23
N GLY A 50 3.73 5.34 -0.26
CA GLY A 50 4.83 5.46 0.70
C GLY A 50 5.35 6.89 0.84
N LYS A 51 5.59 7.56 -0.29
CA LYS A 51 6.03 8.96 -0.30
C LYS A 51 5.06 9.87 0.44
N LEU A 52 3.76 9.81 0.12
CA LEU A 52 2.73 10.59 0.81
C LEU A 52 2.63 10.18 2.29
N PHE A 53 2.61 8.89 2.56
CA PHE A 53 2.36 8.31 3.86
C PHE A 53 3.45 8.69 4.86
N TYR A 54 4.72 8.45 4.55
CA TYR A 54 5.80 8.72 5.48
C TYR A 54 6.16 10.21 5.59
N SER A 55 5.84 11.04 4.59
CA SER A 55 6.14 12.48 4.65
C SER A 55 5.04 13.31 5.29
N GLU A 56 3.76 12.94 5.09
CA GLU A 56 2.62 13.74 5.53
C GLU A 56 1.79 13.04 6.62
N ILE A 57 1.51 11.74 6.46
CA ILE A 57 0.53 11.04 7.31
C ILE A 57 1.15 10.51 8.60
N TRP A 58 2.24 9.75 8.48
CA TRP A 58 2.90 9.04 9.56
C TRP A 58 3.47 9.95 10.66
N PRO A 59 4.11 11.10 10.34
CA PRO A 59 4.62 12.01 11.37
C PRO A 59 3.55 12.54 12.33
N ASN A 60 2.29 12.58 11.87
CA ASN A 60 1.16 13.07 12.65
C ASN A 60 0.31 11.93 13.25
N LYS A 61 0.72 10.65 13.16
CA LYS A 61 -0.13 9.51 13.54
C LYS A 61 -0.71 9.62 14.95
N ASP A 62 0.09 10.10 15.89
CA ASP A 62 -0.26 10.18 17.31
C ASP A 62 -1.23 11.35 17.62
N GLN A 63 -1.50 12.21 16.63
CA GLN A 63 -2.50 13.27 16.73
C GLN A 63 -3.89 12.81 16.27
N TYR A 64 -3.99 11.64 15.62
CA TYR A 64 -5.26 11.11 15.15
C TYR A 64 -5.98 10.34 16.25
N THR A 65 -7.26 10.02 16.02
CA THR A 65 -7.98 9.13 16.92
C THR A 65 -7.29 7.76 16.94
N LEU A 66 -7.33 7.08 18.10
CA LEU A 66 -6.74 5.75 18.29
C LEU A 66 -7.16 4.77 17.18
N GLU A 67 -8.42 4.86 16.75
CA GLU A 67 -8.95 4.03 15.69
C GLU A 67 -8.30 4.28 14.32
N ILE A 68 -8.04 5.55 13.95
CA ILE A 68 -7.35 5.90 12.71
C ILE A 68 -5.87 5.51 12.83
N ALA A 69 -5.22 5.80 13.95
CA ALA A 69 -3.83 5.45 14.18
C ALA A 69 -3.59 3.93 14.03
N ASN A 70 -4.42 3.10 14.66
CA ASN A 70 -4.33 1.64 14.55
C ASN A 70 -4.53 1.14 13.11
N LEU A 71 -5.42 1.78 12.34
CA LEU A 71 -5.59 1.43 10.93
C LEU A 71 -4.37 1.80 10.08
N LEU A 72 -3.78 2.98 10.32
CA LEU A 72 -2.58 3.41 9.61
C LEU A 72 -1.41 2.49 9.89
N GLU A 73 -1.22 2.07 11.14
CA GLU A 73 -0.19 1.08 11.52
C GLU A 73 -0.40 -0.27 10.84
N ASN A 74 -1.64 -0.77 10.82
CA ASN A 74 -1.93 -2.03 10.13
C ASN A 74 -1.71 -1.94 8.60
N ILE A 75 -2.08 -0.80 7.99
CA ILE A 75 -1.83 -0.53 6.57
C ILE A 75 -0.34 -0.46 6.29
N GLU A 76 0.44 0.25 7.11
CA GLU A 76 1.88 0.39 6.97
C GLU A 76 2.57 -0.97 6.96
N ARG A 77 2.27 -1.80 7.97
CA ARG A 77 2.82 -3.13 8.11
C ARG A 77 2.51 -4.00 6.88
N LEU A 78 1.23 -4.12 6.52
CA LEU A 78 0.81 -4.94 5.37
C LEU A 78 1.41 -4.44 4.05
N HIS A 79 1.55 -3.12 3.90
CA HIS A 79 2.14 -2.51 2.72
C HIS A 79 3.65 -2.80 2.61
N CYS A 80 4.39 -2.73 3.72
CA CYS A 80 5.81 -3.10 3.72
C CYS A 80 6.01 -4.61 3.56
N ASP A 81 5.20 -5.44 4.21
CA ASP A 81 5.20 -6.91 4.03
C ASP A 81 5.00 -7.27 2.54
N PHE A 82 4.04 -6.63 1.87
CA PHE A 82 3.80 -6.79 0.44
C PHE A 82 5.05 -6.45 -0.39
N HIS A 83 5.66 -5.29 -0.16
CA HIS A 83 6.80 -4.83 -0.95
C HIS A 83 8.04 -5.70 -0.71
N GLN A 84 8.26 -6.13 0.53
CA GLN A 84 9.32 -7.05 0.89
C GLN A 84 9.12 -8.40 0.20
N LYS A 85 7.93 -8.98 0.31
CA LYS A 85 7.60 -10.25 -0.36
C LYS A 85 7.75 -10.16 -1.87
N ALA A 86 7.33 -9.05 -2.48
CA ALA A 86 7.51 -8.85 -3.92
C ALA A 86 9.00 -8.82 -4.30
N PHE A 87 9.86 -8.22 -3.48
CA PHE A 87 11.30 -8.17 -3.74
C PHE A 87 11.98 -9.55 -3.61
N GLU A 88 11.47 -10.44 -2.76
CA GLU A 88 12.01 -11.81 -2.61
C GLU A 88 11.99 -12.62 -3.92
N ILE A 89 11.13 -12.26 -4.88
CA ILE A 89 11.08 -12.87 -6.22
C ILE A 89 12.43 -12.80 -6.94
N GLU A 90 13.20 -11.73 -6.72
CA GLU A 90 14.51 -11.54 -7.34
C GLU A 90 15.59 -12.41 -6.70
N SER A 91 15.34 -12.95 -5.50
CA SER A 91 16.30 -13.76 -4.74
C SER A 91 16.25 -15.25 -5.10
N VAL A 92 15.25 -15.69 -5.85
CA VAL A 92 15.05 -17.09 -6.24
C VAL A 92 15.40 -17.35 -7.70
N ALA A 93 15.96 -18.52 -7.97
CA ALA A 93 16.49 -18.86 -9.28
C ALA A 93 15.43 -19.46 -10.21
N THR A 94 14.50 -20.26 -9.68
CA THR A 94 13.59 -21.04 -10.51
C THR A 94 12.26 -20.32 -10.75
N GLN A 95 11.67 -20.56 -11.92
CA GLN A 95 10.34 -20.03 -12.23
C GLN A 95 9.25 -20.57 -11.28
N GLU A 96 9.39 -21.80 -10.82
CA GLU A 96 8.44 -22.40 -9.87
C GLU A 96 8.43 -21.64 -8.53
N GLU A 97 9.60 -21.33 -7.99
CA GLU A 97 9.73 -20.53 -6.76
C GLU A 97 9.18 -19.11 -6.94
N LYS A 98 9.49 -18.46 -8.08
CA LYS A 98 8.94 -17.14 -8.41
C LYS A 98 7.42 -17.14 -8.43
N LEU A 99 6.80 -18.20 -8.99
CA LEU A 99 5.34 -18.34 -9.02
C LEU A 99 4.74 -18.63 -7.64
N LYS A 100 5.47 -19.32 -6.74
CA LYS A 100 5.03 -19.50 -5.34
C LYS A 100 5.03 -18.16 -4.61
N ILE A 101 6.13 -17.40 -4.71
CA ILE A 101 6.22 -16.08 -4.09
C ILE A 101 5.18 -15.12 -4.68
N LEU A 102 4.93 -15.16 -6.00
CA LEU A 102 3.89 -14.34 -6.63
C LEU A 102 2.50 -14.57 -6.00
N LYS A 103 2.14 -15.80 -5.65
CA LYS A 103 0.87 -16.09 -4.95
C LYS A 103 0.83 -15.43 -3.58
N GLU A 104 1.92 -15.51 -2.81
CA GLU A 104 2.03 -14.82 -1.52
C GLU A 104 1.90 -13.30 -1.69
N VAL A 105 2.52 -12.71 -2.73
CA VAL A 105 2.37 -11.29 -3.07
C VAL A 105 0.91 -10.92 -3.34
N GLU A 106 0.16 -11.76 -4.07
CA GLU A 106 -1.26 -11.55 -4.31
C GLU A 106 -2.08 -11.61 -3.01
N GLU A 107 -1.77 -12.55 -2.12
CA GLU A 107 -2.41 -12.69 -0.80
C GLU A 107 -2.16 -11.45 0.08
N TYR A 108 -0.92 -10.96 0.14
CA TYR A 108 -0.60 -9.71 0.83
C TYR A 108 -1.32 -8.51 0.21
N SER A 109 -1.37 -8.43 -1.12
CA SER A 109 -2.07 -7.34 -1.82
C SER A 109 -3.56 -7.33 -1.46
N MET A 110 -4.22 -8.49 -1.50
CA MET A 110 -5.63 -8.62 -1.11
C MET A 110 -5.84 -8.27 0.37
N SER A 111 -4.92 -8.67 1.24
CA SER A 111 -4.98 -8.36 2.67
C SER A 111 -4.87 -6.86 2.96
N LEU A 112 -4.17 -6.10 2.11
CA LEU A 112 -4.02 -4.65 2.22
C LEU A 112 -5.29 -3.87 1.80
N LEU A 113 -6.09 -4.42 0.89
CA LEU A 113 -7.28 -3.71 0.35
C LEU A 113 -8.33 -3.44 1.44
N ASN A 114 -8.61 -4.40 2.31
CA ASN A 114 -9.64 -4.26 3.33
C ASN A 114 -9.36 -3.12 4.34
N PRO A 115 -8.15 -3.01 4.92
CA PRO A 115 -7.78 -1.85 5.73
C PRO A 115 -7.84 -0.51 4.98
N LEU A 116 -7.41 -0.45 3.71
CA LEU A 116 -7.49 0.76 2.90
C LEU A 116 -8.94 1.21 2.68
N LEU A 117 -9.83 0.29 2.34
CA LEU A 117 -11.26 0.58 2.18
C LEU A 117 -11.92 1.00 3.50
N SER A 118 -11.51 0.37 4.60
CA SER A 118 -11.96 0.74 5.95
C SER A 118 -11.52 2.16 6.33
N LEU A 119 -10.26 2.51 6.05
CA LEU A 119 -9.72 3.85 6.24
C LEU A 119 -10.49 4.87 5.39
N ARG A 120 -10.71 4.59 4.09
CA ARG A 120 -11.53 5.44 3.22
C ARG A 120 -12.90 5.72 3.82
N GLY A 121 -13.61 4.68 4.26
CA GLY A 121 -14.94 4.81 4.85
C GLY A 121 -14.95 5.65 6.12
N LYS A 122 -13.90 5.56 6.94
CA LYS A 122 -13.75 6.40 8.14
C LYS A 122 -13.45 7.85 7.79
N LEU A 123 -12.53 8.09 6.86
CA LEU A 123 -12.19 9.45 6.43
C LEU A 123 -13.39 10.15 5.77
N LYS A 124 -14.19 9.42 4.96
CA LYS A 124 -15.45 9.94 4.43
C LYS A 124 -16.39 10.44 5.52
N ARG A 125 -16.62 9.62 6.55
CA ARG A 125 -17.44 9.99 7.72
C ARG A 125 -16.84 11.16 8.49
N LEU A 126 -15.53 11.19 8.68
CA LEU A 126 -14.82 12.27 9.38
C LEU A 126 -15.00 13.62 8.67
N PHE A 127 -15.03 13.62 7.34
CA PHE A 127 -15.12 14.85 6.53
C PHE A 127 -16.52 15.14 5.98
N ASN A 128 -17.54 14.37 6.36
CA ASN A 128 -18.90 14.44 5.82
C ASN A 128 -18.96 14.37 4.27
N GLU A 129 -18.03 13.63 3.66
CA GLU A 129 -18.02 13.40 2.22
C GLU A 129 -18.79 12.10 1.92
N GLY A 130 -20.01 12.23 1.36
CA GLY A 130 -20.87 11.14 0.90
C GLY A 130 -20.24 10.35 -0.26
#